data_AF-A0A7C2ZF86-F1
#
_entry.id   AF-A0A7C2ZF86-F1
#
_cell.length_a   1.000
_cell.length_b   1.000
_cell.length_c   1.000
_cell.angle_alpha   90.00
_cell.angle_beta   90.00
_cell.angle_gamma   90.00
#
_symmetry.space_group_name_H-M   'P 1'
#
loop_
_entity.id
_entity.type
_entity.pdbx_description
1 polymer ?
#
loop_
_entity_poly.entity_id
_entity_poly.type
_entity_poly.pdbx_seq_one_letter_code
_entity_poly.pdbx_strand_id
1 'polypeptide(L)'
;MTGLTYLLMCFLYFVCVGLDIAMFFLQIRLVLLWRAVNWLIPFDNAGKSLVTAVTAKVPQFLKTQNQLSERGKLIIALVVFAIARIILGTILRLT
;
A
#
# COMPACT_ATOMS: atom_id res chain seq x y z
N MET A 1 1.24 -31.91 -6.39
CA MET A 1 1.14 -30.67 -5.58
C MET A 1 0.52 -31.04 -4.24
N THR A 2 1.23 -30.79 -3.13
CA THR A 2 0.79 -31.20 -1.78
C THR A 2 -0.18 -30.16 -1.20
N GLY A 3 -1.04 -30.54 -0.24
CA GLY A 3 -1.96 -29.59 0.40
C GLY A 3 -1.28 -28.35 1.02
N LEU A 4 -0.01 -28.51 1.42
CA LEU A 4 0.82 -27.42 1.95
C LEU A 4 1.18 -26.36 0.89
N THR A 5 1.34 -26.75 -0.38
CA THR A 5 1.60 -25.79 -1.48
C THR A 5 0.37 -24.93 -1.77
N TYR A 6 -0.84 -25.50 -1.68
CA TYR A 6 -2.09 -24.76 -1.83
C TYR A 6 -2.31 -23.74 -0.70
N LEU A 7 -2.07 -24.13 0.55
CA LEU A 7 -2.19 -23.21 1.70
C LEU A 7 -1.22 -22.04 1.57
N LEU A 8 0.02 -22.30 1.13
CA LEU A 8 1.02 -21.26 0.89
C LEU A 8 0.56 -20.29 -0.22
N MET A 9 0.05 -20.82 -1.35
CA MET A 9 -0.47 -19.98 -2.43
C MET A 9 -1.67 -19.14 -2.00
N CYS A 10 -2.61 -19.71 -1.23
CA CYS A 10 -3.74 -18.95 -0.68
C CYS A 10 -3.26 -17.83 0.26
N PHE A 11 -2.30 -18.12 1.14
CA PHE A 11 -1.73 -17.11 2.04
C PHE A 11 -1.07 -15.97 1.25
N LEU A 12 -0.21 -16.29 0.27
CA LEU A 12 0.43 -15.29 -0.59
C LEU A 12 -0.59 -14.47 -1.38
N TYR A 13 -1.66 -15.11 -1.85
CA TYR A 13 -2.77 -14.42 -2.52
C TYR A 13 -3.46 -13.42 -1.59
N PHE A 14 -3.77 -13.80 -0.35
CA PHE A 14 -4.36 -12.88 0.63
C PHE A 14 -3.45 -11.69 0.94
N VAL A 15 -2.13 -11.92 1.02
CA VAL A 15 -1.15 -10.82 1.18
C VAL A 15 -1.19 -9.87 -0.02
N CYS A 16 -1.23 -10.39 -1.25
CA CYS A 16 -1.37 -9.57 -2.46
C CYS A 16 -2.66 -8.74 -2.46
N VAL A 17 -3.79 -9.34 -2.10
CA VAL A 17 -5.07 -8.63 -1.98
C VAL A 17 -4.99 -7.54 -0.91
N GLY A 18 -4.38 -7.82 0.25
CA GLY A 18 -4.16 -6.83 1.30
C GLY A 18 -3.31 -5.64 0.84
N LEU A 19 -2.26 -5.89 0.05
CA LEU A 19 -1.45 -4.83 -0.56
C LEU A 19 -2.23 -3.99 -1.56
N ASP A 20 -3.07 -4.62 -2.39
CA ASP A 20 -3.93 -3.92 -3.35
C ASP A 20 -4.95 -3.03 -2.62
N ILE A 21 -5.56 -3.51 -1.54
CA ILE A 21 -6.47 -2.72 -0.68
C ILE A 21 -5.73 -1.53 -0.06
N ALA A 22 -4.51 -1.73 0.45
CA ALA A 22 -3.70 -0.65 1.00
C ALA A 22 -3.33 0.40 -0.06
N MET A 23 -2.97 -0.02 -1.27
CA MET A 23 -2.72 0.87 -2.40
C MET A 23 -3.96 1.68 -2.78
N PHE A 24 -5.14 1.06 -2.75
CA PHE A 24 -6.40 1.75 -3.02
C PHE A 24 -6.65 2.90 -2.03
N PHE A 25 -6.49 2.66 -0.72
CA PHE A 25 -6.64 3.72 0.29
C PHE A 25 -5.59 4.82 0.17
N LEU A 26 -4.34 4.47 -0.17
CA LEU A 26 -3.29 5.45 -0.44
C LEU A 26 -3.63 6.34 -1.64
N GLN A 27 -4.19 5.76 -2.71
CA GLN A 27 -4.65 6.50 -3.89
C GLN A 27 -5.82 7.42 -3.57
N ILE A 28 -6.82 6.95 -2.80
CA ILE A 28 -7.94 7.79 -2.34
C ILE A 28 -7.41 9.04 -1.62
N ARG A 29 -6.48 8.85 -0.66
CA ARG A 29 -5.93 9.99 0.10
C ARG A 29 -5.12 10.94 -0.76
N LEU A 30 -4.39 10.41 -1.75
CA LEU A 30 -3.67 11.21 -2.73
C LEU A 30 -4.64 12.04 -3.60
N VAL A 31 -5.73 11.44 -4.07
CA VAL A 31 -6.78 12.12 -4.84
C VAL A 31 -7.44 13.21 -4.01
N LEU A 32 -7.78 12.94 -2.75
CA LEU A 32 -8.36 13.94 -1.85
C LEU A 32 -7.41 15.12 -1.57
N LEU A 33 -6.11 14.88 -1.55
CA LEU A 33 -5.06 15.91 -1.42
C LEU A 33 -4.94 16.83 -2.65
N TRP A 34 -5.44 16.38 -3.81
CA TRP A 34 -5.48 17.15 -5.04
C TRP A 34 -6.84 17.80 -5.27
N ARG A 35 -7.91 17.07 -4.95
CA ARG A 35 -9.29 17.51 -5.13
C ARG A 35 -10.14 16.95 -4.00
N ALA A 36 -10.71 17.84 -3.18
CA ALA A 36 -11.68 17.44 -2.17
C ALA A 36 -12.95 16.91 -2.86
N VAL A 37 -13.15 15.61 -2.80
CA VAL A 37 -14.36 14.94 -3.30
C VAL A 37 -15.13 14.41 -2.09
N ASN A 38 -16.25 15.05 -1.77
CA ASN A 38 -16.99 14.80 -0.52
C ASN A 38 -17.40 13.32 -0.34
N TRP A 39 -17.66 12.61 -1.43
CA TRP A 39 -18.04 11.19 -1.36
C TRP A 39 -16.87 10.25 -1.04
N LEU A 40 -15.62 10.66 -1.26
CA LEU A 40 -14.43 9.87 -0.93
C LEU A 40 -13.97 10.04 0.53
N ILE A 41 -14.45 11.08 1.23
CA ILE A 41 -14.13 11.35 2.64
C ILE A 41 -14.43 10.15 3.57
N PRO A 42 -15.59 9.47 3.50
CA PRO A 42 -15.83 8.30 4.35
C PRO A 42 -14.85 7.15 4.08
N PHE A 43 -14.43 6.96 2.83
CA PHE A 43 -13.43 5.93 2.49
C PHE A 43 -12.03 6.29 3.00
N ASP A 44 -11.65 7.57 2.91
CA ASP A 44 -10.40 8.06 3.50
C ASP A 44 -10.39 7.90 5.01
N ASN A 45 -11.49 8.23 5.69
CA ASN A 45 -11.62 8.05 7.13
C ASN A 45 -11.52 6.57 7.53
N ALA A 46 -12.10 5.65 6.76
CA ALA A 46 -11.99 4.22 6.99
C ALA A 46 -10.54 3.72 6.83
N GLY A 47 -9.82 4.21 5.81
CA GLY A 47 -8.44 3.86 5.52
C GLY A 47 -7.39 4.66 6.31
N LYS A 48 -7.81 5.69 7.06
CA LYS A 48 -6.92 6.71 7.65
C LYS A 48 -5.85 6.10 8.53
N SER A 49 -6.21 5.16 9.39
CA SER A 49 -5.27 4.49 10.30
C SER A 49 -4.18 3.75 9.53
N LEU A 50 -4.58 2.98 8.51
CA LEU A 50 -3.67 2.21 7.66
C LEU A 50 -2.73 3.13 6.88
N VAL A 51 -3.27 4.15 6.21
CA VAL A 51 -2.46 5.09 5.43
C VAL A 51 -1.51 5.88 6.32
N THR A 52 -1.94 6.28 7.52
CA THR A 52 -1.11 7.02 8.48
C THR A 52 0.02 6.14 9.03
N ALA A 53 -0.27 4.88 9.37
CA ALA A 53 0.75 3.94 9.81
C ALA A 53 1.82 3.70 8.73
N VAL A 54 1.40 3.55 7.47
CA VAL A 54 2.31 3.36 6.33
C VAL A 54 3.15 4.62 6.07
N THR A 55 2.52 5.78 5.96
CA THR A 55 3.22 7.04 5.66
C THR A 55 4.13 7.51 6.80
N ALA A 56 3.85 7.12 8.05
CA ALA A 56 4.74 7.38 9.19
C ALA A 56 6.04 6.57 9.13
N LYS A 57 6.04 5.39 8.48
CA LYS A 57 7.24 4.57 8.29
C LYS A 57 8.13 5.06 7.15
N VAL A 58 7.55 5.73 6.14
CA VAL A 58 8.30 6.28 4.99
C VAL A 58 9.49 7.18 5.40
N PRO A 59 9.33 8.22 6.26
CA PRO A 59 10.46 9.07 6.66
C PRO A 59 11.52 8.32 7.48
N GLN A 60 11.13 7.26 8.20
CA GLN A 60 12.07 6.42 8.96
C GLN A 60 12.98 5.61 8.03
N PHE A 61 12.47 5.15 6.89
CA PHE A 61 13.25 4.42 5.88
C PHE A 61 14.18 5.32 5.07
N LEU A 62 13.78 6.57 4.79
CA LEU A 62 14.51 7.41 3.83
C LEU A 62 15.60 8.31 4.43
N LYS A 63 15.74 8.41 5.77
CA LYS A 63 16.75 9.26 6.46
C LYS A 63 16.99 10.62 5.75
N THR A 64 15.95 11.19 5.16
CA THR A 64 16.08 12.42 4.37
C THR A 64 16.12 13.62 5.31
N GLN A 65 17.19 14.42 5.21
CA GLN A 65 17.39 15.65 5.99
C GLN A 65 16.26 16.68 5.81
N ASN A 66 15.55 16.65 4.68
CA ASN A 66 14.40 17.52 4.41
C ASN A 66 13.09 16.77 4.66
N GLN A 67 12.18 17.40 5.42
CA GLN A 67 10.82 16.89 5.61
C GLN A 67 10.12 16.74 4.25
N LEU A 68 9.94 15.49 3.81
CA LEU A 68 9.14 15.16 2.64
C LEU A 68 7.71 15.71 2.81
N SER A 69 7.23 16.42 1.79
CA SER A 69 5.82 16.84 1.69
C SER A 69 4.89 15.63 1.82
N GLU A 70 3.69 15.81 2.38
CA GLU A 70 2.71 14.73 2.54
C GLU A 70 2.40 14.00 1.22
N ARG A 71 2.37 14.74 0.11
CA ARG A 71 2.21 14.20 -1.24
C ARG A 71 3.36 13.25 -1.60
N GLY A 72 4.60 13.65 -1.29
CA GLY A 72 5.79 12.84 -1.53
C GLY A 72 5.79 11.56 -0.71
N LYS A 73 5.38 11.62 0.57
CA LYS A 73 5.26 10.43 1.44
C LYS A 73 4.25 9.42 0.88
N LEU A 74 3.11 9.89 0.38
CA LEU A 74 2.10 9.03 -0.23
C LEU A 74 2.58 8.38 -1.54
N ILE A 75 3.26 9.14 -2.41
CA ILE A 75 3.81 8.60 -3.67
C ILE A 75 4.87 7.53 -3.36
N ILE A 76 5.77 7.79 -2.41
CA ILE A 76 6.80 6.83 -2.03
C ILE A 76 6.17 5.57 -1.42
N ALA A 77 5.17 5.72 -0.55
CA ALA A 77 4.42 4.59 -0.01
C ALA A 77 3.79 3.76 -1.14
N LEU A 78 3.15 4.39 -2.12
CA LEU A 78 2.58 3.70 -3.28
C LEU A 78 3.64 2.95 -4.09
N VAL A 79 4.79 3.57 -4.35
CA VAL A 79 5.90 2.93 -5.08
C VAL A 79 6.42 1.71 -4.33
N VAL A 80 6.62 1.81 -3.02
CA VAL A 80 7.07 0.68 -2.19
C VAL A 80 6.06 -0.47 -2.20
N PHE A 81 4.77 -0.17 -2.07
CA PHE A 81 3.72 -1.20 -2.14
C PHE A 81 3.61 -1.83 -3.54
N ALA A 82 3.77 -1.05 -4.60
CA ALA A 82 3.77 -1.56 -5.97
C ALA A 82 4.96 -2.50 -6.22
N ILE A 83 6.16 -2.13 -5.76
CA ILE A 83 7.36 -2.98 -5.83
C ILE A 83 7.13 -4.29 -5.05
N ALA A 84 6.62 -4.21 -3.82
CA ALA A 84 6.31 -5.38 -3.00
C ALA A 84 5.32 -6.32 -3.72
N ARG A 85 4.28 -5.77 -4.35
CA ARG A 85 3.27 -6.53 -5.11
C ARG A 85 3.87 -7.17 -6.36
N ILE A 86 4.78 -6.51 -7.07
CA ILE A 86 5.48 -7.09 -8.23
C ILE A 86 6.38 -8.25 -7.79
N ILE A 87 7.13 -8.10 -6.69
CA ILE A 87 7.98 -9.16 -6.14
C ILE A 87 7.14 -10.38 -5.75
N LEU A 88 6.05 -10.17 -4.99
CA LEU A 88 5.13 -11.25 -4.60
C LEU A 88 4.46 -11.92 -5.80
N GLY A 89 4.01 -11.14 -6.78
CA GLY A 89 3.42 -11.67 -8.01
C GLY A 89 4.42 -12.47 -8.85
N THR A 90 5.69 -12.07 -8.84
CA THR A 90 6.78 -12.81 -9.51
C THR A 90 7.03 -14.15 -8.81
N ILE A 91 7.08 -14.17 -7.48
CA ILE A 91 7.22 -15.40 -6.68
C ILE A 91 6.04 -16.36 -6.92
N LEU A 92 4.82 -15.85 -6.93
CA LEU A 92 3.60 -16.63 -7.20
C LEU A 92 3.58 -17.24 -8.62
N ARG A 93 4.17 -16.57 -9.62
CA ARG A 93 4.28 -17.09 -10.98
C ARG A 93 5.41 -18.09 -11.17
N LEU A 94 6.45 -18.02 -10.34
CA LEU A 94 7.61 -18.91 -10.36
C LEU A 94 7.38 -20.23 -9.62
N THR A 95 6.33 -20.31 -8.80
CA THR A 95 5.95 -21.48 -8.00
C THR A 95 4.81 -22.23 -8.68
#